data_AF-A0A6J4NL55-F1
#
_entry.id   AF-A0A6J4NL55-F1
#
_cell.length_a   1.000
_cell.length_b   1.000
_cell.length_c   1.000
_cell.angle_alpha   90.00
_cell.angle_beta   90.00
_cell.angle_gamma   90.00
#
_symmetry.space_group_name_H-M   'P 1'
#
loop_
_entity.id
_entity.type
_entity.pdbx_description
1 polymer ?
#
loop_
_entity_poly.entity_id
_entity_poly.type
_entity_poly.pdbx_seq_one_letter_code
_entity_poly.pdbx_strand_id
1 'polypeptide(L)' 'MLMRKPGVAFIGLIGGLLVGFLIHEVIARIAMSAGSGQLPDSLALALVMGFLTPALAIVGAVVALVIDGRMRRR' A
#
# COMPACT_ATOMS: atom_id res chain seq x y z
N MET A 1 22.06 -8.83 -14.82
CA MET A 1 21.46 -8.43 -13.52
C MET A 1 20.24 -7.51 -13.62
N LEU A 2 20.01 -6.81 -14.75
CA LEU A 2 18.88 -5.88 -14.92
C LEU A 2 17.50 -6.57 -14.83
N MET A 3 17.37 -7.83 -15.26
CA MET A 3 16.10 -8.59 -15.27
C MET A 3 15.60 -9.05 -13.89
N ARG A 4 16.43 -9.02 -12.83
CA ARG A 4 15.99 -9.38 -11.46
C ARG A 4 15.33 -8.22 -10.71
N LYS A 5 15.78 -6.98 -10.99
CA LYS A 5 15.23 -5.76 -10.39
C LYS A 5 13.72 -5.56 -10.68
N PRO A 6 13.21 -5.74 -11.91
CA PRO A 6 11.78 -5.63 -12.17
C PRO A 6 10.98 -6.71 -11.43
N GLY A 7 11.51 -7.93 -11.30
CA GLY A 7 10.86 -8.98 -10.52
C GLY A 7 10.74 -8.65 -9.04
N VAL A 8 11.81 -8.13 -8.43
CA VAL A 8 11.78 -7.70 -7.01
C VAL A 8 10.84 -6.50 -6.82
N ALA A 9 10.90 -5.51 -7.71
CA ALA A 9 9.98 -4.38 -7.67
C ALA A 9 8.53 -4.82 -7.81
N PHE A 10 8.24 -5.79 -8.68
CA PHE A 10 6.90 -6.35 -8.88
C PHE A 10 6.40 -7.08 -7.62
N ILE A 11 7.25 -7.89 -6.97
CA ILE A 11 6.89 -8.54 -5.70
C ILE A 11 6.59 -7.48 -4.62
N GLY A 12 7.42 -6.45 -4.52
CA GLY A 12 7.19 -5.32 -3.61
C GLY A 12 5.90 -4.56 -3.91
N LEU A 13 5.60 -4.34 -5.19
CA LEU A 13 4.39 -3.68 -5.64
C LEU A 13 3.14 -4.48 -5.23
N ILE A 14 3.12 -5.78 -5.54
CA ILE A 14 2.01 -6.67 -5.19
C ILE A 14 1.85 -6.76 -3.68
N GLY A 15 2.95 -6.93 -2.94
CA GLY A 15 2.93 -6.93 -1.47
C GLY A 15 2.37 -5.63 -0.90
N GLY A 16 2.83 -4.49 -1.41
CA GLY A 16 2.32 -3.17 -1.03
C GLY A 16 0.84 -3.00 -1.37
N LEU A 17 0.38 -3.50 -2.52
CA LEU A 17 -1.03 -3.45 -2.92
C LEU A 17 -1.90 -4.27 -1.97
N LEU A 18 -1.49 -5.50 -1.63
CA LEU A 18 -2.22 -6.38 -0.72
C LEU A 18 -2.32 -5.78 0.69
N VAL A 19 -1.23 -5.23 1.20
CA VAL A 19 -1.23 -4.52 2.49
C VAL A 19 -2.10 -3.26 2.42
N GLY A 20 -2.01 -2.50 1.32
CA GLY A 20 -2.88 -1.35 1.06
C GLY A 20 -4.36 -1.70 1.11
N PHE A 21 -4.76 -2.78 0.46
CA PHE A 21 -6.13 -3.32 0.51
C PHE A 21 -6.56 -3.69 1.92
N LEU A 22 -5.69 -4.36 2.68
CA LEU A 22 -6.00 -4.78 4.04
C LEU A 22 -6.21 -3.56 4.95
N ILE A 23 -5.33 -2.56 4.87
CA ILE A 23 -5.45 -1.33 5.67
C ILE A 23 -6.69 -0.54 5.24
N HIS A 24 -6.96 -0.43 3.94
CA HIS A 24 -8.15 0.21 3.41
C HIS A 24 -9.45 -0.41 3.97
N GLU A 25 -9.54 -1.74 3.98
CA GLU A 25 -10.67 -2.46 4.57
C GLU A 25 -10.81 -2.20 6.08
N VAL A 26 -9.69 -2.20 6.82
CA VAL A 26 -9.71 -1.90 8.26
C VAL A 26 -10.20 -0.47 8.52
N ILE A 27 -9.71 0.51 7.76
CA ILE A 27 -10.13 1.91 7.90
C ILE A 27 -11.61 2.06 7.54
N ALA A 28 -12.07 1.42 6.46
CA ALA A 28 -13.49 1.43 6.07
C ALA A 28 -14.37 0.87 7.19
N ARG A 29 -14.02 -0.29 7.74
CA ARG A 29 -14.77 -0.92 8.84
C ARG A 29 -14.82 -0.05 10.08
N ILE A 30 -13.69 0.54 10.47
CA ILE A 30 -13.62 1.43 11.63
C ILE A 30 -14.50 2.66 11.40
N ALA A 31 -14.39 3.31 10.22
CA ALA A 31 -15.18 4.48 9.87
C ALA A 31 -16.68 4.19 9.87
N MET A 32 -17.11 3.03 9.34
CA MET A 32 -18.50 2.60 9.37
C MET A 32 -18.99 2.25 10.77
N SER A 33 -18.13 1.68 11.63
CA SER A 33 -18.47 1.34 13.02
C SER A 33 -18.54 2.55 13.95
N ALA A 34 -17.87 3.65 13.59
CA ALA A 34 -17.83 4.89 14.38
C ALA A 34 -18.99 5.85 14.06
N GLY A 35 -19.82 5.54 13.07
CA GLY A 35 -20.94 6.39 12.62
C GLY A 35 -22.23 5.61 12.37
N SER A 36 -23.22 6.27 11.75
CA SER A 36 -24.55 5.74 11.42
C SER A 36 -24.58 4.69 10.29
N GLY A 37 -23.45 4.01 10.02
CA GLY A 37 -23.32 3.05 8.92
C GLY A 37 -23.05 3.68 7.54
N GLN A 38 -22.82 5.00 7.47
CA GLN A 38 -22.36 5.70 6.26
C GLN A 38 -20.91 6.13 6.42
N LEU A 39 -20.13 6.11 5.34
CA LEU A 39 -18.79 6.71 5.36
C LEU A 39 -18.94 8.22 5.61
N PRO A 40 -18.14 8.81 6.53
CA PRO A 40 -18.14 10.24 6.74
C PRO A 40 -17.87 11.00 5.43
N ASP A 41 -18.74 11.97 5.09
CA ASP A 41 -18.63 12.88 3.92
C ASP A 41 -17.48 13.90 4.05
N SER A 42 -16.32 13.41 4.48
CA SER A 42 -15.10 14.21 4.59
C SER A 42 -14.24 13.98 3.35
N LEU A 43 -13.96 15.06 2.63
CA LEU A 43 -13.04 15.09 1.48
C LEU A 43 -11.70 14.43 1.83
N ALA A 44 -11.21 14.64 3.06
CA ALA A 44 -9.97 14.06 3.55
C ALA A 44 -10.00 12.52 3.60
N LEU A 45 -11.09 11.91 4.09
CA LEU A 45 -11.21 10.45 4.14
C LEU A 45 -11.32 9.86 2.73
N ALA A 46 -12.07 10.51 1.83
CA ALA A 46 -12.16 10.10 0.43
C ALA A 46 -10.80 10.14 -0.26
N LEU A 47 -9.99 11.18 -0.01
CA LEU A 47 -8.64 11.29 -0.55
C LEU A 47 -7.72 10.19 -0.01
N VAL A 48 -7.76 9.94 1.30
CA VAL A 48 -6.97 8.86 1.92
C VAL A 48 -7.37 7.52 1.31
N MET A 49 -8.65 7.20 1.25
CA MET A 49 -9.12 5.91 0.72
C MET A 49 -8.75 5.73 -0.76
N GLY A 50 -8.85 6.79 -1.57
CA GLY A 50 -8.49 6.74 -2.99
C GLY A 50 -6.98 6.59 -3.25
N PHE A 51 -6.13 7.15 -2.40
CA PHE A 51 -4.67 7.15 -2.60
C PHE A 51 -3.89 6.15 -1.74
N LEU A 52 -4.50 5.59 -0.68
CA LEU A 52 -3.82 4.71 0.26
C LEU A 52 -3.24 3.47 -0.44
N THR A 53 -4.07 2.75 -1.20
CA THR A 53 -3.66 1.53 -1.89
C THR A 53 -2.55 1.77 -2.94
N PRO A 54 -2.68 2.74 -3.87
CA PRO A 54 -1.60 3.01 -4.83
C PRO A 54 -0.33 3.55 -4.15
N ALA A 55 -0.45 4.37 -3.10
CA ALA A 55 0.71 4.84 -2.34
C ALA A 55 1.46 3.68 -1.68
N LEU A 56 0.74 2.75 -1.02
CA LEU A 56 1.37 1.58 -0.41
C LEU A 56 2.00 0.63 -1.43
N ALA A 57 1.41 0.48 -2.61
CA ALA A 57 2.02 -0.31 -3.68
C ALA A 57 3.38 0.28 -4.12
N ILE A 58 3.46 1.60 -4.27
CA ILE A 58 4.71 2.29 -4.62
C ILE A 58 5.73 2.13 -3.48
N VAL A 59 5.32 2.36 -2.23
CA VAL A 59 6.19 2.19 -1.06
C VAL A 59 6.71 0.75 -0.98
N GLY A 60 5.86 -0.25 -1.18
CA GLY A 60 6.25 -1.66 -1.19
C GLY A 60 7.29 -1.98 -2.27
N ALA A 61 7.11 -1.46 -3.48
CA ALA A 61 8.09 -1.61 -4.56
C ALA A 61 9.44 -0.97 -4.22
N VAL A 62 9.43 0.26 -3.68
CA VAL A 62 10.65 0.96 -3.25
C VAL A 62 11.35 0.21 -2.12
N VAL A 63 10.62 -0.24 -1.10
CA VAL A 63 11.16 -0.99 0.04
C VAL A 63 11.79 -2.30 -0.45
N ALA A 64 11.12 -3.05 -1.33
CA ALA A 64 11.67 -4.29 -1.88
C ALA A 64 12.99 -4.05 -2.64
N LEU A 65 13.06 -2.98 -3.43
CA LEU A 65 14.29 -2.59 -4.15
C LEU A 65 15.41 -2.17 -3.20
N VAL A 66 15.09 -1.43 -2.13
CA VAL A 66 16.06 -1.02 -1.11
C VAL A 66 16.61 -2.24 -0.37
N ILE A 67 15.76 -3.22 -0.05
CA ILE A 67 16.16 -4.47 0.62
C ILE A 67 17.07 -5.30 -0.30
N ASP A 68 16.71 -5.53 -1.56
CA ASP A 68 17.58 -6.25 -2.53
C ASP A 68 18.92 -5.53 -2.71
N GLY A 69 18.90 -4.19 -2.79
CA GLY A 69 20.10 -3.38 -2.85
C GLY A 69 21.01 -3.52 -1.62
N ARG A 70 20.43 -3.61 -0.42
CA ARG A 70 21.18 -3.77 0.83
C ARG A 70 21.73 -5.19 0.99
N MET A 71 20.97 -6.20 0.61
CA MET A 71 21.38 -7.61 0.63
C MET A 71 22.52 -7.91 -0.34
N ARG A 72 22.56 -7.25 -1.51
CA ARG A 72 23.66 -7.41 -2.47
C ARG A 72 24.97 -6.73 -2.07
N ARG A 73 24.93 -5.77 -1.13
CA ARG A 73 26.13 -5.08 -0.62
C ARG A 73 26.76 -5.80 0.57
N ARG A 74 26.05 -6.76 1.18
CA ARG A 74 26.60 -7.70 2.16
C ARG A 74 27.08 -8.95 1.44
#